data_AF-A0A485BX27-F1
#
_entry.id   AF-A0A485BX27-F1
#
_cell.length_a   1.000
_cell.length_b   1.000
_cell.length_c   1.000
_cell.angle_alpha   90.00
_cell.angle_beta   90.00
_cell.angle_gamma   90.00
#
_symmetry.space_group_name_H-M   'P 1'
#
loop_
_entity.id
_entity.type
_entity.pdbx_description
1 polymer ?
#
loop_
_entity_poly.entity_id
_entity_poly.type
_entity_poly.pdbx_seq_one_letter_code
_entity_poly.pdbx_strand_id
1 'polypeptide(L)'
;MATTTAERLTTGAADFHALNAMLNLYDSNGRIPFEKDHQAVDAFMATHVLPHTVSFTTQNEKLEWLIAEGYYDASVLARYDRRFVLALFDHAHGDPFRFRTFLGAWKFYTSYTLKTFDGKRYLEHFADRTCMVALTLAQGDETLARQLTDEILSGRFQPATPTFLNAGKQQRGELVSCFLLRIEDNMESIGRAVNSALQLSKRGGGVAFLLSNLREAGAPIKRIENQSSGVVPVMKMLEDAFSYANQLGARQGAGAVYLHAHHPDILRFLDTKRENADEKIRIKTLSLGVVIADITFQLAKDDAQMALFSPYDVERLYGKPFWRYRHQRDVCATGRRRAGPQTLDPRPRSVPAAGGNSVRVRLSLHHV
;
A
#
# COMPACT_ATOMS: atom_id res chain seq x y z
N MET A 1 -23.72 22.73 46.30
CA MET A 1 -24.85 22.17 45.54
C MET A 1 -25.00 23.00 44.28
N ALA A 2 -24.53 22.49 43.14
CA ALA A 2 -24.81 23.08 41.85
C ALA A 2 -25.80 22.14 41.15
N THR A 3 -27.07 22.49 41.21
CA THR A 3 -28.17 21.74 40.62
C THR A 3 -28.13 21.96 39.12
N THR A 4 -27.62 20.99 38.36
CA THR A 4 -27.72 21.00 36.90
C THR A 4 -29.13 20.54 36.54
N THR A 5 -30.00 21.49 36.25
CA THR A 5 -31.35 21.23 35.76
C THR A 5 -31.23 20.57 34.39
N ALA A 6 -31.77 19.36 34.25
CA ALA A 6 -31.88 18.68 32.98
C ALA A 6 -32.87 19.44 32.09
N GLU A 7 -32.36 20.34 31.24
CA GLU A 7 -33.15 20.90 30.15
C GLU A 7 -33.49 19.76 29.19
N ARG A 8 -34.79 19.57 28.97
CA ARG A 8 -35.31 18.65 27.96
C ARG A 8 -34.77 19.09 26.60
N LEU A 9 -33.87 18.30 26.03
CA LEU A 9 -33.57 18.31 24.61
C LEU A 9 -34.91 18.18 23.86
N THR A 10 -35.33 19.28 23.24
CA THR A 10 -36.34 19.29 22.20
C THR A 10 -35.99 18.19 21.19
N THR A 11 -37.00 17.48 20.69
CA THR A 11 -36.88 16.44 19.65
C THR A 11 -36.42 17.06 18.33
N GLY A 12 -35.16 17.50 18.28
CA GLY A 12 -34.40 17.79 17.08
C GLY A 12 -33.82 16.50 16.54
N ALA A 13 -33.63 16.43 15.22
CA ALA A 13 -32.99 15.29 14.56
C ALA A 13 -31.74 14.85 15.34
N ALA A 14 -31.68 13.57 15.72
CA ALA A 14 -30.61 13.07 16.56
C ALA A 14 -29.27 13.24 15.85
N ASP A 15 -28.35 13.98 16.46
CA ASP A 15 -27.00 14.18 15.94
C ASP A 15 -26.26 12.84 15.96
N PHE A 16 -26.04 12.26 14.76
CA PHE A 16 -25.37 10.98 14.59
C PHE A 16 -23.91 11.01 15.06
N HIS A 17 -23.24 12.17 15.05
CA HIS A 17 -21.90 12.30 15.62
C HIS A 17 -21.94 12.24 17.15
N ALA A 18 -22.91 12.90 17.78
CA ALA A 18 -23.11 12.81 19.22
C ALA A 18 -23.46 11.38 19.67
N LEU A 19 -24.32 10.68 18.93
CA LEU A 19 -24.66 9.27 19.18
C LEU A 19 -23.43 8.37 19.08
N ASN A 20 -22.61 8.51 18.03
CA ASN A 20 -21.37 7.75 17.89
C ASN A 20 -20.36 8.08 19.01
N ALA A 21 -20.29 9.33 19.46
CA ALA A 21 -19.41 9.73 20.57
C ALA A 21 -19.77 9.05 21.90
N MET A 22 -21.02 8.57 22.08
CA MET A 22 -21.43 7.84 23.28
C MET A 22 -20.69 6.51 23.46
N LEU A 23 -20.08 5.95 22.40
CA LEU A 23 -19.22 4.77 22.51
C LEU A 23 -17.94 5.04 23.32
N ASN A 24 -17.57 6.31 23.52
CA ASN A 24 -16.43 6.72 24.33
C ASN A 24 -16.81 6.98 25.80
N LEU A 25 -18.03 6.64 26.20
CA LEU A 25 -18.51 6.78 27.58
C LEU A 25 -18.76 5.39 28.17
N TYR A 26 -18.50 5.26 29.47
CA TYR A 26 -18.84 4.08 30.26
C TYR A 26 -20.05 4.39 31.14
N ASP A 27 -20.97 3.43 31.26
CA ASP A 27 -22.03 3.51 32.26
C ASP A 27 -21.48 3.27 33.69
N SER A 28 -22.35 3.38 34.68
CA SER A 28 -22.00 3.16 36.09
C SER A 28 -21.50 1.75 36.40
N ASN A 29 -21.69 0.78 35.49
CA ASN A 29 -21.21 -0.59 35.59
C ASN A 29 -19.98 -0.85 34.70
N GLY A 30 -19.38 0.19 34.10
CA GLY A 30 -18.23 0.06 33.20
C GLY A 30 -18.57 -0.53 31.83
N ARG A 31 -19.84 -0.48 31.39
CA ARG A 31 -20.28 -1.00 30.09
C ARG A 31 -20.37 0.11 29.05
N ILE A 32 -20.04 -0.24 27.81
CA ILE A 32 -20.15 0.64 26.65
C ILE A 32 -21.57 0.51 26.05
N PRO A 33 -22.26 1.62 25.74
CA PRO A 33 -23.61 1.58 25.18
C PRO A 33 -23.59 1.31 23.66
N PHE A 34 -23.27 0.09 23.23
CA PHE A 34 -23.11 -0.27 21.80
C PHE A 34 -24.33 0.04 20.92
N GLU A 35 -25.54 -0.02 21.47
CA GLU A 35 -26.78 0.32 20.77
C GLU A 35 -26.78 1.76 20.22
N LYS A 36 -25.99 2.66 20.82
CA LYS A 36 -25.84 4.03 20.33
C LYS A 36 -25.17 4.12 18.96
N ASP A 37 -24.33 3.14 18.60
CA ASP A 37 -23.76 3.07 17.26
C ASP A 37 -24.82 2.71 16.20
N HIS A 38 -25.73 1.78 16.52
CA HIS A 38 -26.85 1.44 15.63
C HIS A 38 -27.80 2.62 15.46
N GLN A 39 -28.12 3.33 16.54
CA GLN A 39 -28.90 4.58 16.47
C GLN A 39 -28.18 5.65 15.63
N ALA A 40 -26.85 5.73 15.71
CA ALA A 40 -26.06 6.65 14.89
C ALA A 40 -26.12 6.28 13.40
N VAL A 41 -26.09 4.99 13.04
CA VAL A 41 -26.30 4.53 11.65
C VAL A 41 -27.67 4.96 11.17
N ASP A 42 -28.73 4.65 11.92
CA ASP A 42 -30.10 4.95 11.52
C ASP A 42 -30.32 6.46 11.36
N ALA A 43 -29.84 7.25 12.32
CA ALA A 43 -29.89 8.71 12.25
C ALA A 43 -29.10 9.25 11.05
N PHE A 44 -27.89 8.73 10.78
CA PHE A 44 -27.08 9.14 9.63
C PHE A 44 -27.76 8.81 8.30
N MET A 45 -28.34 7.62 8.18
CA MET A 45 -29.06 7.22 6.98
C MET A 45 -30.27 8.12 6.74
N ALA A 46 -31.08 8.37 7.78
CA ALA A 46 -32.32 9.14 7.68
C ALA A 46 -32.09 10.65 7.47
N THR A 47 -31.12 11.24 8.17
CA THR A 47 -30.94 12.71 8.21
C THR A 47 -29.91 13.21 7.20
N HIS A 48 -28.97 12.37 6.77
CA HIS A 48 -27.89 12.75 5.86
C HIS A 48 -27.93 12.01 4.54
N VAL A 49 -27.96 10.67 4.54
CA VAL A 49 -27.82 9.90 3.29
C VAL A 49 -29.05 10.04 2.39
N LEU A 50 -30.24 9.68 2.90
CA LEU A 50 -31.46 9.66 2.09
C LEU A 50 -31.82 11.04 1.53
N PRO A 51 -31.78 12.16 2.29
CA PRO A 51 -32.08 13.49 1.75
C PRO A 51 -31.12 13.98 0.67
N HIS A 52 -29.89 13.47 0.64
CA HIS A 52 -28.86 13.85 -0.33
C HIS A 52 -28.68 12.82 -1.45
N THR A 53 -29.50 11.76 -1.51
CA THR A 53 -29.44 10.77 -2.58
C THR A 53 -30.36 11.16 -3.72
N VAL A 54 -29.88 11.10 -4.96
CA VAL A 54 -30.70 11.35 -6.14
C VAL A 54 -31.69 10.20 -6.33
N SER A 55 -32.97 10.52 -6.40
CA SER A 55 -34.04 9.55 -6.64
C SER A 55 -34.36 9.48 -8.14
N PHE A 56 -34.64 8.27 -8.63
CA PHE A 56 -35.05 7.99 -10.00
C PHE A 56 -36.34 7.17 -9.97
N THR A 57 -37.16 7.24 -11.02
CA THR A 57 -38.43 6.52 -11.07
C THR A 57 -38.20 5.01 -11.22
N THR A 58 -37.21 4.65 -12.03
CA THR A 58 -36.84 3.24 -12.28
C THR A 58 -35.33 3.06 -12.29
N GLN A 59 -34.89 1.83 -12.04
CA GLN A 59 -33.47 1.48 -12.16
C GLN A 59 -32.97 1.64 -13.61
N ASN A 60 -33.83 1.42 -14.61
CA ASN A 60 -33.48 1.62 -16.01
C ASN A 60 -33.15 3.09 -16.31
N GLU A 61 -34.02 4.00 -15.87
CA GLU A 61 -33.83 5.46 -16.01
C GLU A 61 -32.54 5.92 -15.32
N LYS A 62 -32.29 5.44 -14.09
CA LYS A 62 -31.05 5.72 -13.35
C LYS A 62 -29.81 5.34 -14.16
N LEU A 63 -29.77 4.11 -14.68
CA LEU A 63 -28.60 3.62 -15.42
C LEU A 63 -28.40 4.37 -16.74
N GLU A 64 -29.47 4.69 -17.46
CA GLU A 64 -29.39 5.51 -18.69
C GLU A 64 -28.86 6.92 -18.39
N TRP A 65 -29.38 7.56 -17.35
CA TRP A 65 -28.93 8.89 -16.93
C TRP A 65 -27.45 8.87 -16.50
N LEU A 66 -27.03 7.87 -15.70
CA LEU A 66 -25.64 7.74 -15.25
C LEU A 66 -24.65 7.52 -16.42
N ILE A 67 -25.07 6.84 -17.49
CA ILE A 67 -24.26 6.68 -18.70
C ILE A 67 -24.22 7.99 -19.49
N ALA A 68 -25.39 8.60 -19.72
CA ALA A 68 -25.52 9.81 -20.52
C ALA A 68 -24.72 10.99 -19.94
N GLU A 69 -24.75 11.15 -18.63
CA GLU A 69 -24.00 12.19 -17.90
C GLU A 69 -22.53 11.80 -17.64
N GLY A 70 -22.08 10.64 -18.12
CA GLY A 70 -20.68 10.22 -18.05
C GLY A 70 -20.20 9.81 -16.66
N TYR A 71 -21.08 9.27 -15.81
CA TYR A 71 -20.74 8.69 -14.52
C TYR A 71 -20.38 7.20 -14.62
N TYR A 72 -21.15 6.43 -15.37
CA TYR A 72 -20.94 4.99 -15.57
C TYR A 72 -20.38 4.68 -16.95
N ASP A 73 -19.51 3.66 -16.99
CA ASP A 73 -18.93 3.15 -18.23
C ASP A 73 -19.91 2.23 -18.95
N ALA A 74 -20.45 2.70 -20.08
CA ALA A 74 -21.38 1.96 -20.91
C ALA A 74 -20.82 0.61 -21.38
N SER A 75 -19.50 0.50 -21.57
CA SER A 75 -18.86 -0.71 -22.07
C SER A 75 -18.95 -1.88 -21.10
N VAL A 76 -19.06 -1.62 -19.79
CA VAL A 76 -19.27 -2.66 -18.78
C VAL A 76 -20.66 -3.26 -18.91
N LEU A 77 -21.68 -2.40 -19.03
CA LEU A 77 -23.08 -2.81 -19.10
C LEU A 77 -23.43 -3.45 -20.43
N ALA A 78 -22.79 -3.04 -21.53
CA ALA A 78 -22.99 -3.58 -22.87
C ALA A 78 -22.60 -5.07 -23.02
N ARG A 79 -21.92 -5.66 -22.03
CA ARG A 79 -21.52 -7.08 -22.02
C ARG A 79 -22.61 -8.02 -21.54
N TYR A 80 -23.74 -7.49 -21.09
CA TYR A 80 -24.83 -8.24 -20.48
C TYR A 80 -26.15 -7.91 -21.15
N ASP A 81 -27.11 -8.84 -21.09
CA ASP A 81 -28.48 -8.52 -21.43
C ASP A 81 -29.04 -7.50 -20.42
N ARG A 82 -29.78 -6.50 -20.91
CA ARG A 82 -30.32 -5.42 -20.07
C ARG A 82 -31.26 -5.97 -18.99
N ARG A 83 -32.01 -7.04 -19.26
CA ARG A 83 -32.92 -7.67 -18.29
C ARG A 83 -32.13 -8.31 -17.17
N PHE A 84 -30.99 -8.95 -17.47
CA PHE A 84 -30.10 -9.49 -16.44
C PHE A 84 -29.56 -8.38 -15.54
N VAL A 85 -29.07 -7.28 -16.12
CA VAL A 85 -28.56 -6.14 -15.34
C VAL A 85 -29.63 -5.63 -14.38
N LEU A 86 -30.84 -5.36 -14.86
CA LEU A 86 -31.94 -4.88 -14.00
C LEU A 86 -32.29 -5.89 -12.91
N ALA A 87 -32.39 -7.19 -13.24
CA ALA A 87 -32.65 -8.24 -12.27
C ALA A 87 -31.54 -8.39 -11.21
N LEU A 88 -30.28 -8.14 -11.55
CA LEU A 88 -29.16 -8.17 -10.61
C LEU A 88 -29.23 -7.01 -9.61
N PHE A 89 -29.57 -5.81 -10.09
CA PHE A 89 -29.77 -4.66 -9.20
C PHE A 89 -30.99 -4.86 -8.29
N ASP A 90 -32.10 -5.38 -8.81
CA ASP A 90 -33.28 -5.71 -8.00
C ASP A 90 -32.94 -6.75 -6.93
N HIS A 91 -32.18 -7.79 -7.29
CA HIS A 91 -31.68 -8.79 -6.34
C HIS A 91 -30.81 -8.16 -5.25
N ALA A 92 -29.88 -7.27 -5.61
CA ALA A 92 -28.98 -6.63 -4.65
C ALA A 92 -29.70 -5.64 -3.72
N HIS A 93 -30.69 -4.89 -4.21
CA HIS A 93 -31.50 -3.99 -3.38
C HIS A 93 -32.55 -4.74 -2.54
N GLY A 94 -32.91 -5.96 -2.92
CA GLY A 94 -33.74 -6.87 -2.12
C GLY A 94 -32.99 -7.57 -0.97
N ASP A 95 -31.65 -7.52 -0.96
CA ASP A 95 -30.85 -8.08 0.13
C ASP A 95 -31.02 -7.26 1.43
N PRO A 96 -31.14 -7.91 2.60
CA PRO A 96 -31.32 -7.22 3.89
C PRO A 96 -30.05 -6.55 4.42
N PHE A 97 -29.07 -6.25 3.56
CA PHE A 97 -27.81 -5.58 3.93
C PHE A 97 -28.05 -4.33 4.78
N ARG A 98 -27.33 -4.26 5.90
CA ARG A 98 -27.24 -3.07 6.74
C ARG A 98 -25.80 -2.84 7.17
N PHE A 99 -25.39 -1.58 7.18
CA PHE A 99 -24.13 -1.21 7.80
C PHE A 99 -24.19 -1.53 9.30
N ARG A 100 -23.23 -2.34 9.77
CA ARG A 100 -23.17 -2.76 11.18
C ARG A 100 -22.71 -1.66 12.12
N THR A 101 -21.99 -0.66 11.60
CA THR A 101 -21.42 0.44 12.39
C THR A 101 -21.56 1.78 11.71
N PHE A 102 -21.64 2.86 12.50
CA PHE A 102 -21.73 4.23 11.97
C PHE A 102 -20.52 4.56 11.10
N LEU A 103 -19.32 4.19 11.55
CA LEU A 103 -18.09 4.41 10.81
C LEU A 103 -18.11 3.70 9.44
N GLY A 104 -18.67 2.49 9.36
CA GLY A 104 -18.80 1.76 8.10
C GLY A 104 -19.67 2.52 7.09
N ALA A 105 -20.86 2.95 7.52
CA ALA A 105 -21.76 3.76 6.69
C ALA A 105 -21.12 5.09 6.30
N TRP A 106 -20.63 5.85 7.28
CA TRP A 106 -20.01 7.15 7.07
C TRP A 106 -18.82 7.05 6.12
N LYS A 107 -17.96 6.03 6.27
CA LYS A 107 -16.79 5.84 5.41
C LYS A 107 -17.19 5.52 3.97
N PHE A 108 -18.19 4.68 3.77
CA PHE A 108 -18.71 4.35 2.45
C PHE A 108 -19.23 5.60 1.72
N TYR A 109 -20.13 6.36 2.35
CA TYR A 109 -20.73 7.54 1.70
C TYR A 109 -19.75 8.70 1.54
N THR A 110 -18.79 8.87 2.44
CA THR A 110 -17.81 9.95 2.29
C THR A 110 -16.73 9.65 1.27
N SER A 111 -16.30 8.39 1.13
CA SER A 111 -15.07 8.03 0.41
C SER A 111 -15.21 7.02 -0.74
N TYR A 112 -16.33 6.29 -0.86
CA TYR A 112 -16.47 5.18 -1.82
C TYR A 112 -17.60 5.36 -2.84
N THR A 113 -18.78 5.73 -2.35
CA THR A 113 -19.96 5.87 -3.20
C THR A 113 -19.75 6.91 -4.29
N LEU A 114 -20.35 6.69 -5.45
CA LEU A 114 -20.42 7.71 -6.50
C LEU A 114 -21.22 8.93 -6.03
N LYS A 115 -20.67 10.11 -6.31
CA LYS A 115 -21.33 11.40 -6.10
C LYS A 115 -21.49 12.13 -7.43
N THR A 116 -22.39 13.10 -7.46
CA THR A 116 -22.42 14.10 -8.53
C THR A 116 -21.07 14.81 -8.64
N PHE A 117 -20.72 15.30 -9.83
CA PHE A 117 -19.41 15.96 -10.04
C PHE A 117 -19.19 17.19 -9.16
N ASP A 118 -20.24 17.86 -8.70
CA ASP A 118 -20.18 18.95 -7.74
C ASP A 118 -20.04 18.49 -6.28
N GLY A 119 -20.05 17.18 -6.02
CA GLY A 119 -19.88 16.55 -4.73
C GLY A 119 -21.08 16.65 -3.77
N LYS A 120 -22.22 17.21 -4.20
CA LYS A 120 -23.34 17.55 -3.31
C LYS A 120 -24.33 16.42 -3.06
N ARG A 121 -24.46 15.48 -4.00
CA ARG A 121 -25.45 14.39 -3.91
C ARG A 121 -24.84 13.02 -4.16
N TYR A 122 -25.44 12.00 -3.56
CA TYR A 122 -25.08 10.59 -3.77
C TYR A 122 -25.86 10.00 -4.95
N LEU A 123 -25.18 9.17 -5.74
CA LEU A 123 -25.74 8.47 -6.90
C LEU A 123 -25.80 6.95 -6.70
N GLU A 124 -25.12 6.44 -5.68
CA GLU A 124 -25.00 5.02 -5.37
C GLU A 124 -25.32 4.74 -3.89
N HIS A 125 -25.96 3.59 -3.65
CA HIS A 125 -25.93 2.87 -2.39
C HIS A 125 -24.93 1.70 -2.47
N PHE A 126 -24.74 1.00 -1.34
CA PHE A 126 -23.83 -0.15 -1.27
C PHE A 126 -24.19 -1.26 -2.27
N ALA A 127 -25.48 -1.53 -2.45
CA ALA A 127 -25.99 -2.49 -3.43
C ALA A 127 -25.63 -2.09 -4.88
N ASP A 128 -25.81 -0.81 -5.25
CA ASP A 128 -25.46 -0.32 -6.59
C ASP A 128 -23.96 -0.50 -6.86
N ARG A 129 -23.13 -0.07 -5.90
CA ARG A 129 -21.69 -0.17 -5.99
C ARG A 129 -21.26 -1.63 -6.17
N THR A 130 -21.87 -2.53 -5.40
CA THR A 130 -21.63 -3.98 -5.46
C THR A 130 -21.98 -4.55 -6.83
N CYS A 131 -23.15 -4.24 -7.38
CA CYS A 131 -23.56 -4.70 -8.72
C CYS A 131 -22.56 -4.28 -9.78
N MET A 132 -22.17 -3.00 -9.80
CA MET A 132 -21.22 -2.50 -10.80
C MET A 132 -19.83 -3.12 -10.65
N VAL A 133 -19.41 -3.45 -9.42
CA VAL A 133 -18.15 -4.19 -9.20
C VAL A 133 -18.27 -5.60 -9.76
N ALA A 134 -19.34 -6.32 -9.41
CA ALA A 134 -19.58 -7.67 -9.88
C ALA A 134 -19.65 -7.75 -11.41
N LEU A 135 -20.43 -6.87 -12.05
CA LEU A 135 -20.55 -6.78 -13.51
C LEU A 135 -19.20 -6.49 -14.18
N THR A 136 -18.37 -5.63 -13.59
CA THR A 136 -17.03 -5.32 -14.13
C THR A 136 -16.11 -6.53 -14.06
N LEU A 137 -16.09 -7.23 -12.92
CA LEU A 137 -15.19 -8.36 -12.69
C LEU A 137 -15.62 -9.63 -13.43
N ALA A 138 -16.92 -9.85 -13.57
CA ALA A 138 -17.47 -11.04 -14.22
C ALA A 138 -17.45 -10.96 -15.76
N GLN A 139 -17.20 -9.78 -16.34
CA GLN A 139 -16.85 -9.64 -17.76
C GLN A 139 -17.85 -10.26 -18.77
N GLY A 140 -19.14 -10.32 -18.44
CA GLY A 140 -20.20 -10.89 -19.29
C GLY A 140 -20.70 -12.26 -18.80
N ASP A 141 -20.06 -12.86 -17.80
CA ASP A 141 -20.55 -14.08 -17.14
C ASP A 141 -21.60 -13.74 -16.08
N GLU A 142 -22.87 -13.98 -16.41
CA GLU A 142 -24.02 -13.70 -15.54
C GLU A 142 -23.99 -14.51 -14.23
N THR A 143 -23.51 -15.76 -14.29
CA THR A 143 -23.46 -16.63 -13.10
C THR A 143 -22.42 -16.10 -12.12
N LEU A 144 -21.24 -15.76 -12.63
CA LEU A 144 -20.18 -15.17 -11.82
C LEU A 144 -20.57 -13.79 -11.28
N ALA A 145 -21.25 -12.95 -12.07
CA ALA A 145 -21.75 -11.66 -11.60
C ALA A 145 -22.71 -11.82 -10.42
N ARG A 146 -23.62 -12.80 -10.48
CA ARG A 146 -24.53 -13.09 -9.36
C ARG A 146 -23.78 -13.57 -8.12
N GLN A 147 -22.85 -14.50 -8.29
CA GLN A 147 -22.04 -15.02 -7.18
C GLN A 147 -21.22 -13.90 -6.51
N LEU A 148 -20.55 -13.05 -7.30
CA LEU A 148 -19.78 -11.93 -6.75
C LEU A 148 -20.66 -10.95 -5.98
N THR A 149 -21.87 -10.65 -6.48
CA THR A 149 -22.84 -9.82 -5.75
C THR A 149 -23.21 -10.45 -4.41
N ASP A 150 -23.54 -11.75 -4.38
CA ASP A 150 -23.90 -12.47 -3.15
C ASP A 150 -22.73 -12.53 -2.14
N GLU A 151 -21.52 -12.80 -2.61
CA GLU A 151 -20.32 -12.86 -1.76
C GLU A 151 -19.96 -11.49 -1.17
N ILE A 152 -20.16 -10.40 -1.90
CA ILE A 152 -19.91 -9.04 -1.40
C ILE A 152 -21.00 -8.60 -0.43
N LEU A 153 -22.28 -8.76 -0.77
CA LEU A 153 -23.40 -8.36 0.10
C LEU A 153 -23.41 -9.11 1.43
N SER A 154 -23.10 -10.41 1.40
CA SER A 154 -22.97 -11.22 2.62
C SER A 154 -21.76 -10.85 3.50
N GLY A 155 -20.82 -10.06 2.97
CA GLY A 155 -19.57 -9.69 3.65
C GLY A 155 -18.51 -10.78 3.64
N ARG A 156 -18.69 -11.86 2.87
CA ARG A 156 -17.69 -12.94 2.71
C ARG A 156 -16.51 -12.51 1.85
N PHE A 157 -16.75 -11.64 0.88
CA PHE A 157 -15.74 -11.11 -0.02
C PHE A 157 -15.72 -9.59 -0.02
N GLN A 158 -14.53 -9.00 0.15
CA GLN A 158 -14.32 -7.56 0.02
C GLN A 158 -13.16 -7.32 -0.95
N PRO A 159 -13.43 -6.84 -2.18
CA PRO A 159 -12.37 -6.44 -3.10
C PRO A 159 -11.51 -5.32 -2.51
N ALA A 160 -10.26 -5.23 -2.95
CA ALA A 160 -9.38 -4.15 -2.57
C ALA A 160 -9.99 -2.78 -2.93
N THR A 161 -9.72 -1.75 -2.12
CA THR A 161 -10.18 -0.37 -2.33
C THR A 161 -10.05 0.12 -3.79
N PRO A 162 -8.90 0.01 -4.50
CA PRO A 162 -8.81 0.49 -5.88
C PRO A 162 -9.81 -0.22 -6.81
N THR A 163 -10.12 -1.49 -6.58
CA THR A 163 -11.11 -2.22 -7.37
C THR A 163 -12.53 -1.80 -7.00
N PHE A 164 -12.87 -1.84 -5.70
CA PHE A 164 -14.22 -1.54 -5.22
C PHE A 164 -14.63 -0.08 -5.50
N LEU A 165 -13.68 0.86 -5.43
CA LEU A 165 -13.93 2.28 -5.68
C LEU A 165 -14.18 2.58 -7.16
N ASN A 166 -13.41 1.97 -8.07
CA ASN A 166 -13.26 2.42 -9.46
C ASN A 166 -13.99 1.58 -10.50
N ALA A 167 -14.29 0.30 -10.23
CA ALA A 167 -14.95 -0.57 -11.19
C ALA A 167 -16.23 0.07 -11.75
N GLY A 168 -16.55 -0.08 -13.03
CA GLY A 168 -17.79 0.43 -13.63
C GLY A 168 -17.99 1.95 -13.71
N LYS A 169 -17.10 2.78 -13.12
CA LYS A 169 -17.15 4.24 -13.24
C LYS A 169 -16.46 4.68 -14.54
N GLN A 170 -17.01 5.70 -15.19
CA GLN A 170 -16.42 6.30 -16.40
C GLN A 170 -15.14 7.07 -16.06
N GLN A 171 -15.22 7.98 -15.08
CA GLN A 171 -14.06 8.70 -14.54
C GLN A 171 -13.44 7.88 -13.41
N ARG A 172 -12.50 7.01 -13.77
CA ARG A 172 -11.92 6.05 -12.83
C ARG A 172 -10.40 6.08 -12.77
N GLY A 173 -9.88 5.70 -11.61
CA GLY A 173 -8.48 5.29 -11.47
C GLY A 173 -8.25 3.86 -11.97
N GLU A 174 -7.04 3.36 -11.69
CA GLU A 174 -6.70 1.96 -11.95
C GLU A 174 -7.33 1.03 -10.90
N LEU A 175 -7.57 -0.23 -11.29
CA LEU A 175 -8.08 -1.27 -10.37
C LEU A 175 -6.96 -1.88 -9.51
N VAL A 176 -5.70 -1.68 -9.90
CA VAL A 176 -4.49 -2.13 -9.21
C VAL A 176 -3.68 -0.90 -8.80
N SER A 177 -3.22 -0.88 -7.55
CA SER A 177 -2.50 0.26 -6.99
C SER A 177 -1.21 -0.11 -6.26
N CYS A 178 -0.73 -1.36 -6.31
CA CYS A 178 0.48 -1.79 -5.61
C CYS A 178 1.49 -2.39 -6.59
N PHE A 179 2.69 -1.83 -6.65
CA PHE A 179 3.71 -2.21 -7.62
C PHE A 179 5.07 -2.44 -6.96
N LEU A 180 5.81 -3.43 -7.46
CA LEU A 180 7.18 -3.73 -7.04
C LEU A 180 8.09 -3.67 -8.26
N LEU A 181 9.10 -2.81 -8.20
CA LEU A 181 10.02 -2.55 -9.29
C LEU A 181 11.45 -2.86 -8.86
N ARG A 182 12.21 -3.48 -9.75
CA ARG A 182 13.65 -3.67 -9.59
C ARG A 182 14.42 -2.55 -10.26
N ILE A 183 15.55 -2.19 -9.67
CA ILE A 183 16.52 -1.26 -10.26
C ILE A 183 17.80 -2.04 -10.54
N GLU A 184 18.30 -1.96 -11.77
CA GLU A 184 19.59 -2.51 -12.18
C GLU A 184 20.71 -1.46 -12.01
N ASP A 185 21.95 -1.92 -11.91
CA ASP A 185 23.12 -1.08 -11.61
C ASP A 185 23.63 -0.27 -12.81
N ASN A 186 22.75 0.56 -13.40
CA ASN A 186 23.06 1.46 -14.50
C ASN A 186 22.11 2.67 -14.51
N MET A 187 22.53 3.74 -15.20
CA MET A 187 21.83 5.01 -15.20
C MET A 187 20.47 4.92 -15.93
N GLU A 188 20.38 4.09 -16.96
CA GLU A 188 19.15 3.86 -17.72
C GLU A 188 18.05 3.27 -16.82
N SER A 189 18.41 2.28 -15.99
CA SER A 189 17.48 1.67 -15.05
C SER A 189 17.07 2.63 -13.93
N ILE A 190 18.00 3.45 -13.43
CA ILE A 190 17.70 4.48 -12.42
C ILE A 190 16.74 5.52 -13.00
N GLY A 191 17.02 6.04 -14.21
CA GLY A 191 16.15 6.99 -14.89
C GLY A 191 14.75 6.43 -15.15
N ARG A 192 14.66 5.15 -15.57
CA ARG A 192 13.37 4.46 -15.72
C ARG A 192 12.64 4.26 -14.39
N ALA A 193 13.35 4.00 -13.29
CA ALA A 193 12.73 3.85 -11.97
C ALA A 193 12.08 5.16 -11.51
N VAL A 194 12.78 6.30 -11.66
CA VAL A 194 12.22 7.64 -11.37
C VAL A 194 11.02 7.94 -12.25
N ASN A 195 11.11 7.67 -13.57
CA ASN A 195 9.97 7.85 -14.47
C ASN A 195 8.78 6.97 -14.06
N SER A 196 9.02 5.71 -13.70
CA SER A 196 7.97 4.78 -13.26
C SER A 196 7.32 5.26 -11.97
N ALA A 197 8.10 5.79 -11.01
CA ALA A 197 7.57 6.40 -9.80
C ALA A 197 6.59 7.54 -10.14
N LEU A 198 6.96 8.45 -11.05
CA LEU A 198 6.08 9.54 -11.50
C LEU A 198 4.78 9.02 -12.15
N GLN A 199 4.90 8.06 -13.08
CA GLN A 199 3.74 7.57 -13.83
C GLN A 199 2.77 6.73 -12.99
N LEU A 200 3.27 5.96 -12.03
CA LEU A 200 2.44 5.14 -11.15
C LEU A 200 1.86 5.96 -10.00
N SER A 201 2.65 6.86 -9.42
CA SER A 201 2.21 7.72 -8.31
C SER A 201 1.10 8.68 -8.74
N LYS A 202 1.18 9.28 -9.95
CA LYS A 202 0.11 10.16 -10.47
C LYS A 202 -1.25 9.46 -10.56
N ARG A 203 -1.27 8.13 -10.67
CA ARG A 203 -2.49 7.29 -10.74
C ARG A 203 -2.90 6.73 -9.37
N GLY A 204 -2.28 7.19 -8.28
CA GLY A 204 -2.55 6.73 -6.91
C GLY A 204 -1.92 5.37 -6.57
N GLY A 205 -0.90 4.95 -7.33
CA GLY A 205 -0.18 3.71 -7.07
C GLY A 205 0.87 3.87 -5.95
N GLY A 206 0.88 2.93 -5.01
CA GLY A 206 2.00 2.71 -4.11
C GLY A 206 3.07 1.85 -4.80
N VAL A 207 4.33 2.28 -4.74
CA VAL A 207 5.42 1.63 -5.46
C VAL A 207 6.61 1.36 -4.55
N ALA A 208 7.08 0.11 -4.55
CA ALA A 208 8.28 -0.31 -3.84
C ALA A 208 9.43 -0.59 -4.82
N PHE A 209 10.64 -0.14 -4.47
CA PHE A 209 11.84 -0.33 -5.29
C PHE A 209 12.88 -1.20 -4.59
N LEU A 210 13.48 -2.12 -5.33
CA LEU A 210 14.67 -2.86 -4.88
C LEU A 210 15.93 -2.05 -5.17
N LEU A 211 16.67 -1.68 -4.12
CA LEU A 211 17.95 -0.94 -4.24
C LEU A 211 19.18 -1.84 -4.14
N SER A 212 19.01 -3.10 -3.75
CA SER A 212 20.12 -4.02 -3.40
C SER A 212 21.12 -4.30 -4.52
N ASN A 213 20.79 -4.00 -5.78
CA ASN A 213 21.68 -4.22 -6.91
C ASN A 213 22.60 -3.04 -7.18
N LEU A 214 22.21 -1.84 -6.73
CA LEU A 214 22.99 -0.65 -6.97
C LEU A 214 24.34 -0.78 -6.27
N ARG A 215 25.41 -0.43 -6.98
CA ARG A 215 26.75 -0.43 -6.38
C ARG A 215 26.82 0.55 -5.19
N GLU A 216 27.59 0.16 -4.20
CA GLU A 216 27.76 0.88 -2.95
C GLU A 216 28.45 2.24 -3.10
N ALA A 217 28.35 3.09 -2.08
CA ALA A 217 29.13 4.32 -2.01
C ALA A 217 30.65 4.01 -1.98
N GLY A 218 31.39 4.67 -2.85
CA GLY A 218 32.83 4.45 -3.06
C GLY A 218 33.17 3.37 -4.10
N ALA A 219 32.17 2.67 -4.66
CA ALA A 219 32.41 1.73 -5.75
C ALA A 219 32.97 2.43 -7.01
N PRO A 220 33.77 1.73 -7.85
CA PRO A 220 34.31 2.30 -9.07
C PRO A 220 33.24 2.63 -10.14
N ILE A 221 33.50 3.67 -10.93
CA ILE A 221 32.72 4.00 -12.13
C ILE A 221 33.69 4.16 -13.30
N LYS A 222 33.43 3.46 -14.42
CA LYS A 222 34.34 3.44 -15.58
C LYS A 222 35.80 3.14 -15.21
N ARG A 223 36.02 2.22 -14.25
CA ARG A 223 37.33 1.84 -13.68
C ARG A 223 38.05 2.93 -12.87
N ILE A 224 37.41 4.07 -12.62
CA ILE A 224 37.92 5.11 -11.72
C ILE A 224 37.41 4.80 -10.32
N GLU A 225 38.33 4.66 -9.37
CA GLU A 225 38.04 4.28 -7.99
C GLU A 225 37.34 5.40 -7.21
N ASN A 226 36.54 5.03 -6.20
CA ASN A 226 35.91 5.95 -5.25
C ASN A 226 34.93 6.98 -5.84
N GLN A 227 34.19 6.61 -6.88
CA GLN A 227 33.30 7.53 -7.62
C GLN A 227 31.80 7.37 -7.32
N SER A 228 31.33 6.17 -6.96
CA SER A 228 29.90 5.94 -6.70
C SER A 228 29.42 6.68 -5.44
N SER A 229 28.23 7.27 -5.51
CA SER A 229 27.58 7.94 -4.38
C SER A 229 26.62 7.02 -3.58
N GLY A 230 26.48 5.76 -3.99
CA GLY A 230 25.65 4.76 -3.33
C GLY A 230 24.14 4.97 -3.50
N VAL A 231 23.36 4.35 -2.61
CA VAL A 231 21.89 4.28 -2.73
C VAL A 231 21.15 5.56 -2.31
N VAL A 232 21.73 6.37 -1.41
CA VAL A 232 21.04 7.51 -0.78
C VAL A 232 20.62 8.59 -1.79
N PRO A 233 21.45 9.02 -2.76
CA PRO A 233 21.01 9.97 -3.78
C PRO A 233 19.88 9.43 -4.66
N VAL A 234 19.85 8.12 -4.93
CA VAL A 234 18.75 7.49 -5.68
C VAL A 234 17.46 7.52 -4.86
N MET A 235 17.54 7.25 -3.56
CA MET A 235 16.39 7.42 -2.65
C MET A 235 15.86 8.85 -2.68
N LYS A 236 16.75 9.85 -2.72
CA LYS A 236 16.33 11.26 -2.77
C LYS A 236 15.55 11.58 -4.04
N MET A 237 16.04 11.14 -5.21
CA MET A 237 15.31 11.33 -6.47
C MET A 237 13.94 10.64 -6.46
N LEU A 238 13.85 9.44 -5.87
CA LEU A 238 12.58 8.72 -5.75
C LEU A 238 11.62 9.45 -4.79
N GLU A 239 12.10 9.92 -3.64
CA GLU A 239 11.31 10.72 -2.68
C GLU A 239 10.69 11.94 -3.36
N ASP A 240 11.51 12.73 -4.06
CA ASP A 240 11.04 13.95 -4.74
C ASP A 240 10.03 13.62 -5.85
N ALA A 241 10.22 12.50 -6.56
CA ALA A 241 9.25 12.04 -7.56
C ALA A 241 7.88 11.71 -6.96
N PHE A 242 7.81 11.03 -5.81
CA PHE A 242 6.54 10.74 -5.13
C PHE A 242 5.90 11.99 -4.51
N SER A 243 6.71 12.90 -3.95
CA SER A 243 6.21 14.16 -3.40
C SER A 243 5.62 15.07 -4.48
N TYR A 244 6.21 15.06 -5.69
CA TYR A 244 5.69 15.81 -6.83
C TYR A 244 4.40 15.19 -7.41
N ALA A 245 4.43 13.89 -7.70
CA ALA A 245 3.31 13.20 -8.35
C ALA A 245 2.26 12.70 -7.35
N ASN A 246 1.57 13.63 -6.68
CA ASN A 246 0.47 13.31 -5.77
C ASN A 246 -0.87 13.09 -6.51
N GLN A 247 -1.78 12.32 -5.89
CA GLN A 247 -3.06 11.91 -6.49
C GLN A 247 -4.07 13.07 -6.50
N LEU A 248 -3.84 14.08 -7.35
CA LEU A 248 -4.70 15.27 -7.49
C LEU A 248 -5.01 15.94 -6.13
N GLY A 249 -4.01 16.00 -5.24
CA GLY A 249 -4.15 16.58 -3.90
C GLY A 249 -4.92 15.73 -2.87
N ALA A 250 -5.44 14.55 -3.23
CA ALA A 250 -6.18 13.70 -2.30
C ALA A 250 -5.28 12.91 -1.33
N ARG A 251 -4.11 12.43 -1.79
CA ARG A 251 -3.12 11.68 -1.00
C ARG A 251 -1.70 11.92 -1.52
N GLN A 252 -0.74 11.96 -0.60
CA GLN A 252 0.69 11.93 -0.93
C GLN A 252 1.04 10.58 -1.57
N GLY A 253 1.88 10.59 -2.61
CA GLY A 253 2.37 9.36 -3.22
C GLY A 253 3.10 8.49 -2.19
N ALA A 254 2.83 7.18 -2.18
CA ALA A 254 3.43 6.25 -1.23
C ALA A 254 4.56 5.46 -1.91
N GLY A 255 5.79 5.74 -1.49
CA GLY A 255 6.97 5.04 -1.97
C GLY A 255 7.63 4.19 -0.88
N ALA A 256 8.18 3.04 -1.27
CA ALA A 256 9.02 2.22 -0.41
C ALA A 256 10.31 1.83 -1.11
N VAL A 257 11.37 1.61 -0.35
CA VAL A 257 12.66 1.13 -0.85
C VAL A 257 13.15 -0.02 0.01
N TYR A 258 13.66 -1.07 -0.64
CA TYR A 258 14.15 -2.27 0.03
C TYR A 258 15.65 -2.46 -0.21
N LEU A 259 16.38 -2.72 0.88
CA LEU A 259 17.82 -2.98 0.86
C LEU A 259 18.15 -4.27 1.62
N HIS A 260 19.06 -5.06 1.09
CA HIS A 260 19.55 -6.26 1.76
C HIS A 260 20.48 -5.90 2.93
N ALA A 261 20.36 -6.58 4.08
CA ALA A 261 21.10 -6.26 5.30
C ALA A 261 22.63 -6.34 5.15
N HIS A 262 23.12 -7.23 4.29
CA HIS A 262 24.55 -7.38 3.98
C HIS A 262 25.06 -6.46 2.85
N HIS A 263 24.25 -5.49 2.42
CA HIS A 263 24.68 -4.47 1.47
C HIS A 263 25.61 -3.44 2.17
N PRO A 264 26.70 -2.95 1.54
CA PRO A 264 27.64 -2.04 2.19
C PRO A 264 27.02 -0.73 2.68
N ASP A 265 26.03 -0.21 1.96
CA ASP A 265 25.30 1.00 2.36
C ASP A 265 24.24 0.78 3.46
N ILE A 266 24.11 -0.40 4.08
CA ILE A 266 23.01 -0.70 5.01
C ILE A 266 22.89 0.31 6.17
N LEU A 267 24.00 0.73 6.78
CA LEU A 267 23.96 1.68 7.89
C LEU A 267 23.58 3.08 7.40
N ARG A 268 24.15 3.53 6.28
CA ARG A 268 23.79 4.82 5.65
C ARG A 268 22.32 4.87 5.24
N PHE A 269 21.80 3.76 4.73
CA PHE A 269 20.39 3.59 4.39
C PHE A 269 19.49 3.77 5.60
N LEU A 270 19.82 3.13 6.72
CA LEU A 270 19.07 3.28 7.98
C LEU A 270 19.21 4.68 8.58
N ASP A 271 20.40 5.27 8.50
CA ASP A 271 20.68 6.62 9.01
C ASP A 271 19.81 7.70 8.34
N THR A 272 19.29 7.47 7.13
CA THR A 272 18.38 8.42 6.45
C THR A 272 17.08 8.70 7.23
N LYS A 273 16.69 7.82 8.16
CA LYS A 273 15.50 7.95 9.00
C LYS A 273 15.79 8.43 10.41
N ARG A 274 17.05 8.66 10.78
CA ARG A 274 17.38 9.29 12.05
C ARG A 274 16.90 10.72 12.07
N GLU A 275 16.28 11.13 13.18
CA GLU A 275 15.75 12.49 13.34
C GLU A 275 16.87 13.55 13.27
N ASN A 276 18.06 13.22 13.76
CA ASN A 276 19.25 14.07 13.75
C ASN A 276 20.15 13.91 12.51
N ALA A 277 19.65 13.30 11.44
CA ALA A 277 20.39 13.18 10.19
C ALA A 277 20.55 14.55 9.49
N ASP A 278 21.66 14.74 8.77
CA ASP A 278 21.85 15.91 7.90
C ASP A 278 20.74 15.98 6.84
N GLU A 279 20.22 17.17 6.58
CA GLU A 279 19.07 17.38 5.68
C GLU A 279 19.35 16.86 4.25
N LYS A 280 20.61 16.82 3.81
CA LYS A 280 21.00 16.27 2.50
C LYS A 280 20.86 14.76 2.38
N ILE A 281 20.95 14.03 3.50
CA ILE A 281 20.80 12.56 3.53
C ILE A 281 19.43 12.12 4.07
N ARG A 282 18.67 13.05 4.66
CA ARG A 282 17.40 12.76 5.29
C ARG A 282 16.31 12.46 4.27
N ILE A 283 15.62 11.33 4.49
CA ILE A 283 14.50 10.86 3.68
C ILE A 283 13.25 10.85 4.57
N LYS A 284 12.30 11.74 4.29
CA LYS A 284 11.09 11.98 5.10
C LYS A 284 9.95 11.04 4.74
N THR A 285 9.63 10.86 3.46
CA THR A 285 8.37 10.23 3.02
C THR A 285 8.52 8.78 2.56
N LEU A 286 9.67 8.38 2.02
CA LEU A 286 9.86 6.98 1.60
C LEU A 286 9.90 6.04 2.79
N SER A 287 9.19 4.92 2.69
CA SER A 287 9.29 3.82 3.66
C SER A 287 10.55 2.99 3.40
N LEU A 288 11.17 2.50 4.47
CA LEU A 288 12.34 1.62 4.38
C LEU A 288 11.94 0.17 4.66
N GLY A 289 12.47 -0.75 3.87
CA GLY A 289 12.39 -2.19 4.10
C GLY A 289 13.79 -2.80 4.09
N VAL A 290 14.03 -3.76 4.98
CA VAL A 290 15.30 -4.50 5.03
C VAL A 290 15.05 -5.97 4.79
N VAL A 291 15.81 -6.57 3.87
CA VAL A 291 15.83 -8.02 3.67
C VAL A 291 16.94 -8.60 4.54
N ILE A 292 16.57 -9.43 5.52
CA ILE A 292 17.49 -10.04 6.50
C ILE A 292 17.55 -11.54 6.22
N ALA A 293 18.75 -12.08 6.04
CA ALA A 293 18.96 -13.50 5.84
C ALA A 293 19.20 -14.23 7.18
N ASP A 294 18.94 -15.54 7.23
CA ASP A 294 19.10 -16.36 8.44
C ASP A 294 20.50 -16.23 9.08
N ILE A 295 21.55 -16.12 8.23
CA ILE A 295 22.93 -15.97 8.69
C ILE A 295 23.12 -14.69 9.53
N THR A 296 22.35 -13.63 9.26
CA THR A 296 22.40 -12.41 10.06
C THR A 296 21.98 -12.67 11.50
N PHE A 297 20.95 -13.50 11.71
CA PHE A 297 20.50 -13.90 13.05
C PHE A 297 21.53 -14.78 13.75
N GLN A 298 22.14 -15.73 13.05
CA GLN A 298 23.19 -16.58 13.63
C GLN A 298 24.41 -15.75 14.03
N LEU A 299 24.86 -14.83 13.17
CA LEU A 299 25.97 -13.93 13.47
C LEU A 299 25.67 -13.05 14.68
N ALA A 300 24.46 -12.50 14.77
CA ALA A 300 24.05 -11.69 15.91
C ALA A 300 23.97 -12.51 17.21
N LYS A 301 23.49 -13.75 17.15
CA LYS A 301 23.45 -14.67 18.29
C LYS A 301 24.85 -14.98 18.83
N ASP A 302 25.82 -15.13 17.94
CA ASP A 302 27.21 -15.45 18.30
C ASP A 302 28.06 -14.18 18.55
N ASP A 303 27.46 -12.98 18.58
CA ASP A 303 28.15 -11.68 18.66
C ASP A 303 29.29 -11.54 17.63
N ALA A 304 29.07 -12.12 16.45
CA ALA A 304 30.00 -12.14 15.34
C ALA A 304 29.81 -10.92 14.43
N GLN A 305 30.86 -10.60 13.67
CA GLN A 305 30.83 -9.47 12.73
C GLN A 305 30.02 -9.82 11.47
N MET A 306 29.20 -8.88 11.03
CA MET A 306 28.49 -8.97 9.76
C MET A 306 29.40 -8.52 8.61
N ALA A 307 29.65 -9.42 7.65
CA ALA A 307 30.35 -9.09 6.41
C ALA A 307 29.40 -8.43 5.42
N LEU A 308 29.81 -7.30 4.85
CA LEU A 308 29.10 -6.59 3.79
C LEU A 308 29.81 -6.85 2.45
N PHE A 309 29.03 -7.07 1.39
CA PHE A 309 29.56 -7.53 0.11
C PHE A 309 29.20 -6.54 -0.99
N SER A 310 30.20 -6.09 -1.76
CA SER A 310 30.01 -5.14 -2.87
C SER A 310 29.14 -5.74 -3.99
N PRO A 311 27.98 -5.15 -4.33
CA PRO A 311 27.21 -5.53 -5.51
C PRO A 311 28.01 -5.47 -6.80
N TYR A 312 28.90 -4.48 -6.93
CA TYR A 312 29.77 -4.30 -8.08
C TYR A 312 30.72 -5.50 -8.29
N ASP A 313 31.38 -5.94 -7.21
CA ASP A 313 32.26 -7.11 -7.29
C ASP A 313 31.49 -8.41 -7.48
N VAL A 314 30.32 -8.55 -6.83
CA VAL A 314 29.47 -9.73 -6.99
C VAL A 314 29.03 -9.89 -8.44
N GLU A 315 28.59 -8.82 -9.10
CA GLU A 315 28.19 -8.88 -10.51
C GLU A 315 29.37 -9.22 -11.42
N ARG A 316 30.53 -8.61 -11.20
CA ARG A 316 31.74 -8.86 -12.00
C ARG A 316 32.28 -10.28 -11.86
N LEU A 317 32.27 -10.84 -10.64
CA LEU A 317 32.86 -12.16 -10.36
C LEU A 317 31.90 -13.31 -10.67
N TYR A 318 30.60 -13.12 -10.43
CA TYR A 318 29.60 -14.19 -10.51
C TYR A 318 28.62 -14.03 -11.68
N GLY A 319 28.69 -12.93 -12.44
CA GLY A 319 27.82 -12.65 -13.59
C GLY A 319 26.34 -12.51 -13.21
N LYS A 320 26.04 -12.16 -11.95
CA LYS A 320 24.68 -12.06 -11.42
C LYS A 320 24.57 -10.85 -10.49
N PRO A 321 23.44 -10.13 -10.49
CA PRO A 321 23.23 -9.02 -9.58
C PRO A 321 23.09 -9.51 -8.13
N PHE A 322 23.42 -8.62 -7.20
CA PHE A 322 23.52 -8.92 -5.77
C PHE A 322 22.29 -9.62 -5.18
N TRP A 323 21.08 -9.20 -5.56
CA TRP A 323 19.85 -9.81 -5.03
C TRP A 323 19.70 -11.32 -5.32
N ARG A 324 20.39 -11.84 -6.35
CA ARG A 324 20.39 -13.28 -6.69
C ARG A 324 21.51 -14.06 -6.01
N TYR A 325 22.42 -13.37 -5.33
CA TYR A 325 23.53 -13.99 -4.64
C TYR A 325 23.04 -14.68 -3.35
N ARG A 326 23.24 -16.00 -3.26
CA ARG A 326 22.78 -16.80 -2.11
C ARG A 326 23.84 -16.85 -1.01
N HIS A 327 23.65 -16.02 0.00
CA HIS A 327 24.52 -15.86 1.17
C HIS A 327 24.95 -17.13 1.92
N GLN A 328 24.08 -18.15 2.00
CA GLN A 328 24.31 -19.29 2.91
C GLN A 328 25.50 -20.17 2.54
N ARG A 329 25.92 -20.24 1.26
CA ARG A 329 27.00 -21.18 0.87
C ARG A 329 28.40 -20.63 1.11
N ASP A 330 28.62 -19.32 0.94
CA ASP A 330 29.99 -18.76 0.92
C ASP A 330 30.48 -18.24 2.29
N VAL A 331 29.58 -17.88 3.20
CA VAL A 331 29.94 -17.48 4.57
C VAL A 331 30.37 -18.69 5.42
N CYS A 332 29.77 -19.87 5.21
CA CYS A 332 30.21 -21.10 5.89
C CYS A 332 31.61 -21.56 5.44
N ALA A 333 32.02 -21.24 4.22
CA ALA A 333 33.34 -21.61 3.69
C ALA A 333 34.49 -20.77 4.30
N THR A 334 34.20 -19.56 4.78
CA THR A 334 35.21 -18.64 5.33
C THR A 334 35.30 -18.67 6.86
N GLY A 335 34.25 -19.12 7.57
CA GLY A 335 34.23 -19.23 9.04
C GLY A 335 34.81 -20.51 9.64
N ARG A 336 35.20 -21.52 8.83
CA ARG A 336 35.83 -22.78 9.30
C ARG A 336 37.29 -22.89 8.85
N ARG A 337 38.19 -22.06 9.40
CA ARG A 337 39.62 -22.42 9.48
C ARG A 337 40.04 -22.46 10.95
N ARG A 338 39.84 -23.61 11.58
CA ARG A 338 40.52 -24.00 12.83
C ARG A 338 41.92 -24.51 12.50
N ALA A 339 42.85 -24.21 13.40
CA ALA A 339 44.27 -24.55 13.36
C ALA A 339 44.56 -26.07 13.25
N GLY A 340 45.60 -26.41 12.49
CA GLY A 340 46.21 -27.76 12.44
C GLY A 340 46.77 -28.11 11.05
N PRO A 341 47.98 -28.70 10.93
CA PRO A 341 48.70 -28.78 9.66
C PRO A 341 48.35 -30.06 8.89
N GLN A 342 48.02 -29.94 7.60
CA GLN A 342 48.58 -30.74 6.50
C GLN A 342 47.89 -30.42 5.17
N THR A 343 48.75 -30.11 4.21
CA THR A 343 48.66 -30.15 2.74
C THR A 343 47.42 -30.78 2.09
N LEU A 344 46.73 -30.00 1.25
CA LEU A 344 46.46 -30.36 -0.16
C LEU A 344 45.98 -29.12 -0.94
N ASP A 345 46.75 -28.75 -1.97
CA ASP A 345 46.40 -27.77 -3.00
C ASP A 345 45.43 -28.44 -4.00
N PRO A 346 44.26 -27.84 -4.28
CA PRO A 346 44.12 -27.20 -5.59
C PRO A 346 43.43 -25.84 -5.48
N ARG A 347 44.18 -24.80 -5.83
CA ARG A 347 43.79 -23.39 -5.99
C ARG A 347 42.34 -23.20 -6.48
N PRO A 348 41.55 -22.42 -5.73
CA PRO A 348 41.01 -21.18 -6.25
C PRO A 348 41.92 -20.05 -5.75
N ARG A 349 42.34 -19.19 -6.67
CA ARG A 349 43.14 -17.99 -6.34
C ARG A 349 42.45 -17.26 -5.20
N SER A 350 43.14 -17.20 -4.06
CA SER A 350 42.79 -16.33 -2.95
C SER A 350 42.61 -14.92 -3.51
N VAL A 351 41.40 -14.39 -3.41
CA VAL A 351 41.15 -12.96 -3.62
C VAL A 351 41.95 -12.26 -2.53
N PRO A 352 42.99 -11.47 -2.86
CA PRO A 352 43.49 -10.50 -1.90
C PRO A 352 42.30 -9.60 -1.59
N ALA A 353 42.10 -9.23 -0.32
CA ALA A 353 41.23 -8.12 0.01
C ALA A 353 41.72 -6.92 -0.81
N ALA A 354 41.07 -6.66 -1.95
CA ALA A 354 41.27 -5.44 -2.71
C ALA A 354 40.91 -4.32 -1.73
N GLY A 355 41.75 -3.29 -1.66
CA GLY A 355 41.72 -2.22 -0.67
C GLY A 355 40.49 -1.29 -0.74
N GLY A 356 39.29 -1.84 -0.89
CA GLY A 356 38.03 -1.19 -0.61
C GLY A 356 37.63 -1.47 0.84
N ASN A 357 37.30 -0.41 1.57
CA ASN A 357 36.88 -0.44 2.98
C ASN A 357 35.85 -1.56 3.26
N SER A 358 36.31 -2.70 3.79
CA SER A 358 35.41 -3.69 4.39
C SER A 358 34.86 -3.11 5.69
N VAL A 359 33.70 -2.45 5.61
CA VAL A 359 33.02 -1.93 6.80
C VAL A 359 32.47 -3.13 7.58
N ARG A 360 33.05 -3.40 8.76
CA ARG A 360 32.57 -4.41 9.69
C ARG A 360 31.52 -3.78 10.60
N VAL A 361 30.38 -4.44 10.73
CA VAL A 361 29.28 -3.98 11.58
C VAL A 361 29.03 -5.03 12.66
N ARG A 362 29.05 -4.59 13.92
CA ARG A 362 28.65 -5.40 15.08
C ARG A 362 27.15 -5.19 15.33
N LEU A 363 26.38 -6.26 15.34
CA LEU A 363 24.97 -6.24 15.70
C LEU A 363 24.84 -6.73 17.15
N SER A 364 24.46 -5.83 18.07
CA SER A 364 24.16 -6.22 19.45
C SER A 364 22.66 -6.51 19.58
N LEU A 365 22.31 -7.75 19.94
CA LEU A 365 20.96 -8.08 20.39
C LEU A 365 20.85 -7.71 21.87
N HIS A 366 20.12 -6.64 22.18
CA HIS A 366 19.72 -6.37 23.55
C HIS A 366 18.50 -7.24 23.88
N HIS A 367 18.64 -8.12 24.88
CA HIS A 367 17.50 -8.74 25.52
C HIS A 367 16.70 -7.64 26.23
N VAL A 368 15.44 -7.45 25.81
CA VAL A 368 14.43 -6.66 26.53
C VAL A 368 13.81 -7.52 27.61
#